data_AF-A0A7G9R9F9-F1
#
_entry.id   AF-A0A7G9R9F9-F1
#
_cell.length_a   1.000
_cell.length_b   1.000
_cell.length_c   1.000
_cell.angle_alpha   90.00
_cell.angle_beta   90.00
_cell.angle_gamma   90.00
#
_symmetry.space_group_name_H-M   'P 1'
#
loop_
_entity.id
_entity.type
_entity.pdbx_description
1 polymer ?
#
loop_
_entity_poly.entity_id
_entity_poly.type
_entity_poly.pdbx_seq_one_letter_code
_entity_poly.pdbx_strand_id
1 'polypeptide(L)'
;MDLLQVTARVMTLAQSGRSAEALELGARTLEELEKPDETATPAELAGLWYAVAVGHHVRGEHTEQVQATRRCLELARSVDDPGWMSNALSLQAMALIRANTVEPALLDLAQAEVELAACTDEGLASWAHTGIGYCYLELRLYELAQPHLEAALAIEAAPVPLEEDRVIDLVNLAELHLRWADELERATPYDGSAEEAEEHRAIGHDYAADGLVEAERTGAASHAELCRAMELVSRPVGQAEASLPELWTEWRSREHHAYSGGRATVGGALARALWRSGRTDEALEVAREAADESGDAGDWQVTAGVRWLLVEMECEAGVPGAAAGREYAGLLSHVLWQQRLSTLQGATAALDVERLRGDKLAAQRAAREDPLTGVGNRRALDLALADAEIRSHHDGRPTSLLIIDLDDFKSVNDRHGHVRGDEVLRGSPRRCGAWPAARTSSPGSAATSSSCWPTAPTGRPARRSPTGSRRRSPESGSTRSARSGWPPASGSARRRRPLPWASCSRRPTGRCTAPSAAAAPRAAETAAQASTTTGMIIGRRRCRLDTQRPTTRRIVCWSW
;
A
#
# COMPACT_ATOMS: atom_id res chain seq x y z
N MET A 1 10.14 -2.81 -26.48
CA MET A 1 10.87 -3.06 -25.22
C MET A 1 9.98 -3.90 -24.28
N ASP A 2 10.53 -4.80 -23.46
CA ASP A 2 9.75 -5.41 -22.36
C ASP A 2 9.88 -4.50 -21.13
N LEU A 3 8.85 -3.70 -20.88
CA LEU A 3 8.90 -2.64 -19.88
C LEU A 3 8.84 -3.19 -18.44
N LEU A 4 8.30 -4.40 -18.27
CA LEU A 4 8.28 -5.10 -16.98
C LEU A 4 9.70 -5.56 -16.60
N GLN A 5 10.44 -6.15 -17.53
CA GLN A 5 11.85 -6.53 -17.32
C GLN A 5 12.76 -5.33 -17.06
N VAL A 6 12.52 -4.20 -17.72
CA VAL A 6 13.27 -2.96 -17.45
C VAL A 6 12.94 -2.44 -16.05
N THR A 7 11.67 -2.40 -15.66
CA THR A 7 11.25 -1.99 -14.31
C THR A 7 11.88 -2.89 -13.24
N ALA A 8 11.95 -4.21 -13.47
CA ALA A 8 12.66 -5.17 -12.63
C ALA A 8 14.10 -4.73 -12.42
N ARG A 9 14.79 -4.47 -13.54
CA ARG A 9 16.21 -4.15 -13.52
C ARG A 9 16.50 -2.81 -12.83
N VAL A 10 15.63 -1.81 -12.98
CA VAL A 10 15.74 -0.54 -12.25
C VAL A 10 15.57 -0.79 -10.74
N MET A 11 14.57 -1.57 -10.31
CA MET A 11 14.38 -1.92 -8.90
C MET A 11 15.60 -2.67 -8.32
N THR A 12 16.06 -3.74 -8.96
CA THR A 12 17.23 -4.51 -8.47
C THR A 12 18.46 -3.62 -8.36
N LEU A 13 18.72 -2.77 -9.37
CA LEU A 13 19.87 -1.85 -9.33
C LEU A 13 19.73 -0.79 -8.23
N ALA A 14 18.52 -0.29 -7.95
CA ALA A 14 18.30 0.64 -6.85
C ALA A 14 18.55 0.00 -5.48
N GLN A 15 17.96 -1.18 -5.24
CA GLN A 15 18.04 -1.91 -3.96
C GLN A 15 19.45 -2.46 -3.69
N SER A 16 20.18 -2.94 -4.71
CA SER A 16 21.57 -3.39 -4.60
C SER A 16 22.62 -2.26 -4.52
N GLY A 17 22.20 -1.02 -4.18
CA GLY A 17 23.08 0.15 -4.02
C GLY A 17 23.59 0.76 -5.33
N ARG A 18 23.29 0.17 -6.49
CA ARG A 18 23.68 0.64 -7.84
C ARG A 18 22.70 1.68 -8.41
N SER A 19 22.19 2.55 -7.54
CA SER A 19 21.12 3.51 -7.81
C SER A 19 21.42 4.48 -8.96
N ALA A 20 22.69 4.83 -9.21
CA ALA A 20 23.07 5.64 -10.36
C ALA A 20 22.80 4.94 -11.71
N GLU A 21 23.09 3.64 -11.81
CA GLU A 21 22.79 2.83 -13.00
C GLU A 21 21.28 2.60 -13.16
N ALA A 22 20.56 2.45 -12.04
CA ALA A 22 19.11 2.35 -12.02
C ALA A 22 18.44 3.58 -12.65
N LEU A 23 18.87 4.78 -12.23
CA LEU A 23 18.35 6.04 -12.75
C LEU A 23 18.75 6.30 -14.21
N GLU A 24 19.99 5.96 -14.62
CA GLU A 24 20.41 6.06 -16.03
C GLU A 24 19.59 5.13 -16.94
N LEU A 25 19.28 3.92 -16.47
CA LEU A 25 18.40 3.00 -17.19
C LEU A 25 16.97 3.55 -17.28
N GLY A 26 16.39 3.95 -16.15
CA GLY A 26 15.02 4.49 -16.09
C GLY A 26 14.83 5.74 -16.94
N ALA A 27 15.78 6.68 -16.89
CA ALA A 27 15.74 7.91 -17.69
C ALA A 27 15.76 7.63 -19.20
N ARG A 28 16.70 6.78 -19.66
CA ARG A 28 16.76 6.39 -21.10
C ARG A 28 15.47 5.73 -21.55
N THR A 29 14.92 4.81 -20.75
CA THR A 29 13.66 4.13 -21.07
C THR A 29 12.49 5.12 -21.17
N LEU A 30 12.41 6.12 -20.28
CA LEU A 30 11.40 7.17 -20.37
C LEU A 30 11.56 8.02 -21.65
N GLU A 31 12.78 8.40 -22.02
CA GLU A 31 13.07 9.11 -23.29
C GLU A 31 12.74 8.29 -24.54
N GLU A 32 12.85 6.95 -24.47
CA GLU A 32 12.44 6.06 -25.56
C GLU A 32 10.92 6.01 -25.73
N LEU A 33 10.18 6.00 -24.63
CA LEU A 33 8.71 5.95 -24.59
C LEU A 33 8.03 7.27 -24.98
N GLU A 34 8.75 8.39 -25.05
CA GLU A 34 8.22 9.64 -25.63
C GLU A 34 8.10 9.60 -27.16
N LYS A 35 8.60 8.55 -27.82
CA LYS A 35 8.59 8.41 -29.29
C LYS A 35 7.21 7.94 -29.79
N PRO A 36 6.70 8.44 -30.95
CA PRO A 36 5.32 8.20 -31.37
C PRO A 36 4.90 6.74 -31.63
N ASP A 37 5.87 5.84 -31.81
CA ASP A 37 5.65 4.45 -32.21
C ASP A 37 5.65 3.46 -31.04
N GLU A 38 6.00 3.88 -29.81
CA GLU A 38 5.94 3.02 -28.62
C GLU A 38 4.69 3.32 -27.78
N THR A 39 3.96 2.26 -27.40
CA THR A 39 2.74 2.37 -26.58
C THR A 39 2.89 1.56 -25.30
N ALA A 40 3.27 2.22 -24.21
CA ALA A 40 3.17 1.65 -22.87
C ALA A 40 1.79 1.92 -22.26
N THR A 41 1.29 0.99 -21.44
CA THR A 41 0.08 1.19 -20.66
C THR A 41 0.33 2.10 -19.45
N PRO A 42 -0.71 2.75 -18.89
CA PRO A 42 -0.55 3.54 -17.67
C PRO A 42 0.02 2.76 -16.47
N ALA A 43 -0.26 1.45 -16.39
CA ALA A 43 0.24 0.59 -15.32
C ALA A 43 1.75 0.31 -15.45
N GLU A 44 2.24 0.00 -16.65
CA GLU A 44 3.68 -0.20 -16.88
C GLU A 44 4.48 1.09 -16.66
N LEU A 45 3.92 2.24 -17.10
CA LEU A 45 4.51 3.55 -16.82
C LEU A 45 4.50 3.89 -15.32
N ALA A 46 3.43 3.55 -14.59
CA ALA A 46 3.38 3.75 -13.15
C ALA A 46 4.47 2.94 -12.44
N GLY A 47 4.67 1.68 -12.83
CA GLY A 47 5.75 0.83 -12.32
C GLY A 47 7.15 1.37 -12.58
N LEU A 48 7.42 1.88 -13.79
CA LEU A 48 8.71 2.50 -14.08
C LEU A 48 8.94 3.79 -13.26
N TRP A 49 7.93 4.65 -13.13
CA TRP A 49 8.03 5.86 -12.30
C TRP A 49 8.18 5.54 -10.81
N TYR A 50 7.55 4.46 -10.32
CA TYR A 50 7.77 3.93 -8.98
C TYR A 50 9.24 3.51 -8.79
N ALA A 51 9.80 2.72 -9.72
CA ALA A 51 11.18 2.27 -9.64
C ALA A 51 12.20 3.42 -9.73
N VAL A 52 11.94 4.45 -10.54
CA VAL A 52 12.74 5.68 -10.58
C VAL A 52 12.66 6.46 -9.27
N ALA A 53 11.47 6.55 -8.65
CA ALA A 53 11.30 7.18 -7.34
C ALA A 53 12.05 6.43 -6.22
N VAL A 54 12.07 5.09 -6.24
CA VAL A 54 12.92 4.26 -5.36
C VAL A 54 14.41 4.55 -5.59
N GLY A 55 14.85 4.66 -6.85
CA GLY A 55 16.23 5.03 -7.20
C GLY A 55 16.68 6.37 -6.61
N HIS A 56 15.82 7.40 -6.65
CA HIS A 56 16.09 8.69 -6.01
C HIS A 56 16.02 8.62 -4.48
N HIS A 57 15.09 7.84 -3.92
CA HIS A 57 14.97 7.62 -2.48
C HIS A 57 16.27 7.07 -1.86
N VAL A 58 16.82 6.00 -2.46
CA VAL A 58 18.10 5.37 -2.03
C VAL A 58 19.28 6.36 -2.08
N ARG A 59 19.19 7.43 -2.88
CA ARG A 59 20.23 8.45 -3.03
C ARG A 59 20.01 9.68 -2.14
N GLY A 60 18.90 9.78 -1.42
CA GLY A 60 18.51 11.00 -0.69
C GLY A 60 18.10 12.17 -1.60
N GLU A 61 17.80 11.91 -2.87
CA GLU A 61 17.41 12.92 -3.87
C GLU A 61 15.91 13.26 -3.73
N HIS A 62 15.55 13.87 -2.61
CA HIS A 62 14.15 14.06 -2.18
C HIS A 62 13.30 14.88 -3.17
N THR A 63 13.89 15.86 -3.87
CA THR A 63 13.14 16.72 -4.81
C THR A 63 12.73 15.93 -6.06
N GLU A 64 13.62 15.07 -6.52
CA GLU A 64 13.50 14.19 -7.67
C GLU A 64 12.59 13.00 -7.33
N GLN A 65 12.74 12.40 -6.14
CA GLN A 65 11.82 11.39 -5.58
C GLN A 65 10.37 11.89 -5.64
N VAL A 66 10.08 13.08 -5.08
CA VAL A 66 8.71 13.64 -5.07
C VAL A 66 8.17 13.90 -6.48
N GLN A 67 9.01 14.28 -7.43
CA GLN A 67 8.60 14.46 -8.83
C GLN A 67 8.24 13.14 -9.50
N ALA A 68 9.08 12.10 -9.34
CA ALA A 68 8.82 10.76 -9.87
C ALA A 68 7.57 10.13 -9.24
N THR A 69 7.40 10.24 -7.92
CA THR A 69 6.21 9.77 -7.21
C THR A 69 4.93 10.48 -7.69
N ARG A 70 4.97 11.80 -7.96
CA ARG A 70 3.82 12.52 -8.54
C ARG A 70 3.42 11.95 -9.90
N ARG A 71 4.38 11.57 -10.76
CA ARG A 71 4.07 10.92 -12.05
C ARG A 71 3.43 9.56 -11.86
N CYS A 72 3.91 8.76 -10.92
CA CYS A 72 3.31 7.49 -10.55
C CYS A 72 1.84 7.67 -10.09
N LEU A 73 1.57 8.64 -9.19
CA LEU A 73 0.21 8.98 -8.73
C LEU A 73 -0.71 9.47 -9.87
N GLU A 74 -0.20 10.28 -10.79
CA GLU A 74 -0.97 10.76 -11.96
C GLU A 74 -1.45 9.59 -12.84
N LEU A 75 -0.57 8.60 -13.05
CA LEU A 75 -0.86 7.41 -13.85
C LEU A 75 -1.76 6.40 -13.11
N ALA A 76 -1.49 6.15 -11.83
CA ALA A 76 -2.24 5.20 -11.00
C ALA A 76 -3.74 5.51 -10.94
N ARG A 77 -4.15 6.80 -11.01
CA ARG A 77 -5.57 7.22 -11.10
C ARG A 77 -6.32 6.71 -12.34
N SER A 78 -5.60 6.21 -13.34
CA SER A 78 -6.15 5.68 -14.59
C SER A 78 -6.02 4.16 -14.73
N VAL A 79 -5.49 3.49 -13.70
CA VAL A 79 -5.39 2.03 -13.60
C VAL A 79 -6.59 1.51 -12.82
N ASP A 80 -7.17 0.37 -13.24
CA ASP A 80 -8.35 -0.21 -12.60
C ASP A 80 -8.05 -0.84 -11.22
N ASP A 81 -6.82 -1.33 -11.00
CA ASP A 81 -6.36 -1.87 -9.71
C ASP A 81 -5.68 -0.77 -8.86
N PRO A 82 -6.08 -0.57 -7.59
CA PRO A 82 -5.58 0.49 -6.73
C PRO A 82 -4.18 0.22 -6.12
N GLY A 83 -3.57 -0.96 -6.33
CA GLY A 83 -2.26 -1.30 -5.81
C GLY A 83 -1.16 -0.27 -6.16
N TRP A 84 -1.18 0.28 -7.38
CA TRP A 84 -0.26 1.37 -7.76
C TRP A 84 -0.52 2.68 -7.01
N MET A 85 -1.76 2.95 -6.58
CA MET A 85 -2.07 4.11 -5.75
C MET A 85 -1.44 3.96 -4.36
N SER A 86 -1.62 2.78 -3.73
CA SER A 86 -1.02 2.48 -2.43
C SER A 86 0.50 2.59 -2.45
N ASN A 87 1.15 1.97 -3.44
CA ASN A 87 2.60 2.02 -3.63
C ASN A 87 3.14 3.44 -3.84
N ALA A 88 2.44 4.26 -4.64
CA ALA A 88 2.87 5.64 -4.86
C ALA A 88 2.64 6.53 -3.64
N LEU A 89 1.58 6.30 -2.86
CA LEU A 89 1.31 7.02 -1.61
C LEU A 89 2.34 6.70 -0.51
N SER A 90 2.77 5.44 -0.37
CA SER A 90 3.83 5.09 0.60
C SER A 90 5.17 5.74 0.25
N LEU A 91 5.55 5.80 -1.04
CA LEU A 91 6.73 6.57 -1.47
C LEU A 91 6.61 8.08 -1.23
N GLN A 92 5.40 8.65 -1.32
CA GLN A 92 5.17 10.06 -0.99
C GLN A 92 5.31 10.29 0.52
N ALA A 93 4.70 9.43 1.33
CA ALA A 93 4.83 9.45 2.78
C ALA A 93 6.30 9.32 3.22
N MET A 94 7.08 8.42 2.62
CA MET A 94 8.52 8.29 2.88
C MET A 94 9.30 9.59 2.64
N ALA A 95 9.03 10.29 1.54
CA ALA A 95 9.65 11.60 1.28
C ALA A 95 9.27 12.65 2.35
N LEU A 96 8.01 12.65 2.78
CA LEU A 96 7.51 13.54 3.83
C LEU A 96 8.11 13.22 5.22
N ILE A 97 8.29 11.94 5.55
CA ILE A 97 8.92 11.47 6.79
C ILE A 97 10.37 11.94 6.86
N ARG A 98 11.16 11.73 5.80
CA ARG A 98 12.55 12.21 5.72
C ARG A 98 12.65 13.74 5.75
N ALA A 99 11.64 14.44 5.24
CA ALA A 99 11.47 15.90 5.38
C ALA A 99 10.86 16.34 6.73
N ASN A 100 10.80 15.46 7.75
CA ASN A 100 10.24 15.70 9.09
C ASN A 100 8.81 16.29 9.08
N THR A 101 8.00 15.89 8.09
CA THR A 101 6.65 16.40 7.82
C THR A 101 5.62 15.31 8.11
N VAL A 102 5.45 14.97 9.39
CA VAL A 102 4.75 13.76 9.85
C VAL A 102 3.25 13.76 9.57
N GLU A 103 2.52 14.85 9.85
CA GLU A 103 1.05 14.85 9.75
C GLU A 103 0.53 14.55 8.32
N PRO A 104 1.06 15.19 7.25
CA PRO A 104 0.73 14.79 5.87
C PRO A 104 1.12 13.35 5.53
N ALA A 105 2.25 12.85 6.03
CA ALA A 105 2.67 11.46 5.80
C ALA A 105 1.68 10.45 6.40
N LEU A 106 1.14 10.73 7.60
CA LEU A 106 0.11 9.89 8.22
C LEU A 106 -1.20 9.86 7.41
N LEU A 107 -1.55 10.96 6.75
CA LEU A 107 -2.73 11.01 5.87
C LEU A 107 -2.50 10.20 4.57
N ASP A 108 -1.32 10.32 3.97
CA ASP A 108 -0.96 9.54 2.78
C ASP A 108 -0.91 8.03 3.10
N LEU A 109 -0.39 7.62 4.27
CA LEU A 109 -0.38 6.22 4.73
C LEU A 109 -1.78 5.69 5.04
N ALA A 110 -2.63 6.49 5.70
CA ALA A 110 -4.02 6.12 5.95
C ALA A 110 -4.80 5.90 4.64
N GLN A 111 -4.55 6.70 3.60
CA GLN A 111 -5.10 6.47 2.28
C GLN A 111 -4.47 5.22 1.63
N ALA A 112 -3.16 5.03 1.72
CA ALA A 112 -2.47 3.87 1.14
C ALA A 112 -3.05 2.54 1.67
N GLU A 113 -3.30 2.42 2.97
CA GLU A 113 -3.97 1.26 3.56
C GLU A 113 -5.39 1.01 3.00
N VAL A 114 -6.15 2.06 2.73
CA VAL A 114 -7.51 1.94 2.15
C VAL A 114 -7.45 1.49 0.69
N GLU A 115 -6.48 1.97 -0.08
CA GLU A 115 -6.23 1.53 -1.46
C GLU A 115 -5.73 0.08 -1.50
N LEU A 116 -4.81 -0.30 -0.60
CA LEU A 116 -4.31 -1.66 -0.43
C LEU A 116 -5.42 -2.65 -0.07
N ALA A 117 -6.35 -2.27 0.81
CA ALA A 117 -7.51 -3.10 1.15
C ALA A 117 -8.46 -3.37 -0.04
N ALA A 118 -8.33 -2.61 -1.13
CA ALA A 118 -9.06 -2.79 -2.39
C ALA A 118 -8.19 -3.35 -3.53
N CYS A 119 -6.90 -3.60 -3.30
CA CYS A 119 -5.96 -4.18 -4.26
C CYS A 119 -6.35 -5.63 -4.59
N THR A 120 -6.26 -6.02 -5.86
CA THR A 120 -6.54 -7.40 -6.31
C THR A 120 -5.33 -8.11 -6.90
N ASP A 121 -4.32 -7.36 -7.32
CA ASP A 121 -3.00 -7.89 -7.68
C ASP A 121 -2.19 -8.21 -6.40
N GLU A 122 -1.88 -9.48 -6.20
CA GLU A 122 -1.13 -9.95 -5.02
C GLU A 122 0.31 -9.39 -4.99
N GLY A 123 0.93 -9.17 -6.15
CA GLY A 123 2.26 -8.59 -6.25
C GLY A 123 2.28 -7.12 -5.84
N LEU A 124 1.37 -6.31 -6.38
CA LEU A 124 1.23 -4.92 -5.97
C LEU A 124 0.89 -4.79 -4.48
N ALA A 125 0.10 -5.74 -3.95
CA ALA A 125 -0.19 -5.81 -2.52
C ALA A 125 1.06 -6.10 -1.68
N SER A 126 1.93 -7.03 -2.10
CA SER A 126 3.20 -7.32 -1.42
C SER A 126 4.08 -6.06 -1.31
N TRP A 127 4.37 -5.40 -2.44
CA TRP A 127 5.16 -4.16 -2.44
C TRP A 127 4.53 -3.03 -1.63
N ALA A 128 3.19 -2.90 -1.66
CA ALA A 128 2.48 -1.93 -0.86
C ALA A 128 2.61 -2.22 0.65
N HIS A 129 2.56 -3.50 1.04
CA HIS A 129 2.81 -3.94 2.40
C HIS A 129 4.24 -3.60 2.85
N THR A 130 5.28 -3.92 2.06
CA THR A 130 6.67 -3.55 2.38
C THR A 130 6.82 -2.02 2.52
N GLY A 131 6.28 -1.25 1.56
CA GLY A 131 6.38 0.21 1.57
C GLY A 131 5.66 0.89 2.75
N ILE A 132 4.43 0.48 3.07
CA ILE A 132 3.68 1.00 4.24
C ILE A 132 4.37 0.59 5.54
N GLY A 133 4.77 -0.69 5.66
CA GLY A 133 5.46 -1.22 6.83
C GLY A 133 6.76 -0.46 7.13
N TYR A 134 7.57 -0.21 6.11
CA TYR A 134 8.82 0.56 6.25
C TYR A 134 8.57 2.04 6.61
N CYS A 135 7.52 2.67 6.08
CA CYS A 135 7.13 4.03 6.51
C CYS A 135 6.70 4.09 7.98
N TYR A 136 5.93 3.10 8.46
CA TYR A 136 5.57 3.01 9.87
C TYR A 136 6.77 2.69 10.75
N LEU A 137 7.73 1.90 10.28
CA LEU A 137 9.00 1.62 10.98
C LEU A 137 9.83 2.89 11.20
N GLU A 138 10.00 3.70 10.16
CA GLU A 138 10.68 5.01 10.23
C GLU A 138 9.98 6.00 11.18
N LEU A 139 8.64 5.93 11.27
CA LEU A 139 7.85 6.67 12.26
C LEU A 139 7.84 6.03 13.66
N ARG A 140 8.57 4.92 13.86
CA ARG A 140 8.65 4.10 15.10
C ARG A 140 7.33 3.45 15.51
N LEU A 141 6.37 3.34 14.61
CA LEU A 141 5.02 2.79 14.84
C LEU A 141 4.99 1.27 14.65
N TYR A 142 5.84 0.57 15.41
CA TYR A 142 6.06 -0.88 15.30
C TYR A 142 4.78 -1.74 15.28
N GLU A 143 3.74 -1.37 16.05
CA GLU A 143 2.46 -2.07 16.11
C GLU A 143 1.66 -1.98 14.79
N LEU A 144 1.89 -0.93 13.99
CA LEU A 144 1.33 -0.78 12.65
C LEU A 144 2.28 -1.34 11.58
N ALA A 145 3.60 -1.23 11.77
CA ALA A 145 4.58 -1.72 10.82
C ALA A 145 4.60 -3.27 10.73
N GLN A 146 4.56 -3.97 11.87
CA GLN A 146 4.66 -5.42 11.95
C GLN A 146 3.64 -6.17 11.07
N PRO A 147 2.31 -5.94 11.18
CA PRO A 147 1.34 -6.67 10.37
C PRO A 147 1.47 -6.41 8.87
N HIS A 148 2.06 -5.28 8.46
CA HIS A 148 2.37 -5.04 7.06
C HIS A 148 3.60 -5.83 6.60
N LEU A 149 4.70 -5.80 7.36
CA LEU A 149 5.91 -6.55 6.99
C LEU A 149 5.72 -8.08 7.05
N GLU A 150 4.94 -8.58 8.02
CA GLU A 150 4.54 -9.99 8.07
C GLU A 150 3.69 -10.40 6.85
N ALA A 151 2.84 -9.50 6.34
CA ALA A 151 2.01 -9.76 5.18
C ALA A 151 2.82 -9.76 3.88
N ALA A 152 3.81 -8.87 3.73
CA ALA A 152 4.76 -8.90 2.60
C ALA A 152 5.49 -10.24 2.53
N LEU A 153 6.15 -10.66 3.62
CA LEU A 153 6.89 -11.92 3.70
C LEU A 153 6.03 -13.17 3.42
N ALA A 154 4.72 -13.08 3.65
CA ALA A 154 3.76 -14.17 3.43
C ALA A 154 3.22 -14.24 1.99
N ILE A 155 3.40 -13.20 1.17
CA ILE A 155 2.95 -13.17 -0.22
C ILE A 155 4.10 -13.60 -1.13
N GLU A 156 3.99 -14.79 -1.72
CA GLU A 156 4.99 -15.31 -2.69
C GLU A 156 4.90 -14.64 -4.08
N ALA A 157 3.87 -13.83 -4.32
CA ALA A 157 3.69 -13.09 -5.55
C ALA A 157 4.47 -11.76 -5.51
N ALA A 158 5.30 -11.53 -6.53
CA ALA A 158 5.91 -10.22 -6.80
C ALA A 158 5.34 -9.68 -8.12
N PRO A 159 5.01 -8.37 -8.22
CA PRO A 159 4.49 -7.78 -9.45
C PRO A 159 5.60 -7.71 -10.51
N VAL A 160 6.84 -7.69 -10.02
CA VAL A 160 8.07 -7.80 -10.77
C VAL A 160 9.00 -8.70 -9.95
N PRO A 161 9.39 -9.89 -10.42
CA PRO A 161 10.14 -10.85 -9.60
C PRO A 161 11.58 -10.38 -9.37
N LEU A 162 11.95 -10.18 -8.10
CA LEU A 162 13.32 -9.90 -7.69
C LEU A 162 13.84 -11.10 -6.88
N GLU A 163 15.03 -11.60 -7.20
CA GLU A 163 15.62 -12.76 -6.49
C GLU A 163 15.93 -12.46 -5.01
N GLU A 164 15.85 -11.19 -4.61
CA GLU A 164 16.22 -10.66 -3.29
C GLU A 164 14.99 -10.26 -2.44
N ASP A 165 13.76 -10.25 -2.99
CA ASP A 165 12.54 -9.75 -2.30
C ASP A 165 12.37 -10.34 -0.89
N ARG A 166 12.47 -11.67 -0.78
CA ARG A 166 12.33 -12.38 0.50
C ARG A 166 13.39 -12.00 1.53
N VAL A 167 14.61 -11.67 1.08
CA VAL A 167 15.70 -11.22 1.97
C VAL A 167 15.38 -9.83 2.52
N ILE A 168 14.86 -8.94 1.67
CA ILE A 168 14.46 -7.58 2.05
C ILE A 168 13.36 -7.61 3.12
N ASP A 169 12.32 -8.45 2.96
CA ASP A 169 11.26 -8.57 3.96
C ASP A 169 11.75 -9.16 5.30
N LEU A 170 12.65 -10.15 5.27
CA LEU A 170 13.29 -10.70 6.47
C LEU A 170 14.15 -9.66 7.20
N VAL A 171 14.93 -8.86 6.46
CA VAL A 171 15.71 -7.72 6.99
C VAL A 171 14.79 -6.69 7.63
N ASN A 172 13.70 -6.30 6.97
CA ASN A 172 12.76 -5.31 7.50
C ASN A 172 12.10 -5.78 8.81
N LEU A 173 11.73 -7.06 8.91
CA LEU A 173 11.19 -7.65 10.14
C LEU A 173 12.24 -7.73 11.25
N ALA A 174 13.46 -8.16 10.93
CA ALA A 174 14.56 -8.14 11.89
C ALA A 174 14.83 -6.71 12.40
N GLU A 175 14.88 -5.71 11.52
CA GLU A 175 15.11 -4.32 11.91
C GLU A 175 13.98 -3.77 12.78
N LEU A 176 12.72 -4.06 12.44
CA LEU A 176 11.56 -3.71 13.26
C LEU A 176 11.70 -4.24 14.69
N HIS A 177 11.97 -5.53 14.82
CA HIS A 177 12.02 -6.19 16.12
C HIS A 177 13.22 -5.72 16.96
N LEU A 178 14.38 -5.49 16.34
CA LEU A 178 15.57 -4.98 17.03
C LEU A 178 15.43 -3.51 17.44
N ARG A 179 14.91 -2.63 16.56
CA ARG A 179 14.62 -1.23 16.93
C ARG A 179 13.59 -1.14 18.05
N TRP A 180 12.57 -2.00 18.04
CA TRP A 180 11.56 -2.04 19.11
C TRP A 180 12.16 -2.48 20.45
N ALA A 181 12.96 -3.55 20.46
CA ALA A 181 13.67 -4.02 21.66
C ALA A 181 14.56 -2.94 22.28
N ASP A 182 15.35 -2.24 21.46
CA ASP A 182 16.25 -1.18 21.91
C ASP A 182 15.52 0.12 22.35
N GLU A 183 14.27 0.35 21.94
CA GLU A 183 13.42 1.41 22.51
C GLU A 183 12.82 1.01 23.87
N LEU A 184 12.30 -0.21 23.99
CA LEU A 184 11.70 -0.73 25.23
C LEU A 184 12.72 -0.74 26.38
N GLU A 185 13.94 -1.23 26.12
CA GLU A 185 15.02 -1.28 27.11
C GLU A 185 15.34 0.13 27.67
N ARG A 186 15.37 1.15 26.80
CA ARG A 186 15.66 2.54 27.17
C ARG A 186 14.49 3.28 27.83
N ALA A 187 13.27 3.03 27.35
CA ALA A 187 12.08 3.73 27.82
C ALA A 187 11.60 3.25 29.20
N THR A 188 11.87 1.98 29.52
CA THR A 188 11.26 1.26 30.64
C THR A 188 12.21 0.28 31.37
N PRO A 189 13.44 0.68 31.76
CA PRO A 189 14.49 -0.24 32.23
C PRO A 189 14.21 -1.04 33.53
N TYR A 190 13.06 -0.88 34.19
CA TYR A 190 12.80 -1.43 35.54
C TYR A 190 11.38 -1.97 35.81
N ASP A 191 10.44 -1.93 34.87
CA ASP A 191 9.00 -2.17 35.16
C ASP A 191 8.37 -3.42 34.51
N GLY A 192 9.16 -4.24 33.81
CA GLY A 192 8.76 -5.54 33.26
C GLY A 192 8.92 -5.68 31.75
N SER A 193 9.03 -4.57 31.03
CA SER A 193 9.31 -4.57 29.58
C SER A 193 10.66 -5.17 29.20
N ALA A 194 11.56 -5.45 30.16
CA ALA A 194 12.79 -6.18 29.91
C ALA A 194 12.54 -7.61 29.39
N GLU A 195 11.40 -8.24 29.74
CA GLU A 195 10.99 -9.53 29.17
C GLU A 195 10.49 -9.35 27.72
N GLU A 196 9.68 -8.32 27.47
CA GLU A 196 9.17 -7.94 26.14
C GLU A 196 10.32 -7.55 25.18
N ALA A 197 11.30 -6.77 25.65
CA ALA A 197 12.47 -6.37 24.90
C ALA A 197 13.35 -7.58 24.50
N GLU A 198 13.52 -8.56 25.38
CA GLU A 198 14.25 -9.80 25.05
C GLU A 198 13.43 -10.70 24.10
N GLU A 199 12.08 -10.74 24.22
CA GLU A 199 11.20 -11.42 23.25
C GLU A 199 11.33 -10.79 21.86
N HIS A 200 11.24 -9.47 21.74
CA HIS A 200 11.46 -8.78 20.46
C HIS A 200 12.89 -8.99 19.94
N ARG A 201 13.92 -8.94 20.80
CA ARG A 201 15.32 -9.20 20.40
C ARG A 201 15.51 -10.61 19.84
N ALA A 202 14.89 -11.61 20.47
CA ALA A 202 14.92 -13.00 20.01
C ALA A 202 14.19 -13.20 18.67
N ILE A 203 13.02 -12.58 18.48
CA ILE A 203 12.30 -12.63 17.19
C ILE A 203 13.12 -11.94 16.08
N GLY A 204 13.74 -10.80 16.38
CA GLY A 204 14.62 -10.11 15.44
C GLY A 204 15.87 -10.92 15.07
N HIS A 205 16.41 -11.68 16.02
CA HIS A 205 17.50 -12.63 15.79
C HIS A 205 17.11 -13.76 14.84
N ASP A 206 15.97 -14.41 15.08
CA ASP A 206 15.47 -15.49 14.23
C ASP A 206 15.26 -15.00 12.77
N TYR A 207 14.67 -13.82 12.57
CA TYR A 207 14.52 -13.22 11.23
C TYR A 207 15.85 -12.85 10.58
N ALA A 208 16.84 -12.36 11.33
CA ALA A 208 18.17 -12.06 10.80
C ALA A 208 18.94 -13.33 10.40
N ALA A 209 18.80 -14.41 11.17
CA ALA A 209 19.39 -15.72 10.87
C ALA A 209 18.75 -16.36 9.61
N ASP A 210 17.42 -16.34 9.50
CA ASP A 210 16.70 -16.77 8.28
C ASP A 210 17.09 -15.92 7.07
N GLY A 211 17.21 -14.59 7.26
CA GLY A 211 17.65 -13.64 6.23
C GLY A 211 19.07 -13.92 5.73
N LEU A 212 20.00 -14.28 6.63
CA LEU A 212 21.38 -14.65 6.27
C LEU A 212 21.41 -15.92 5.41
N VAL A 213 20.67 -16.96 5.81
CA VAL A 213 20.57 -18.21 5.05
C VAL A 213 19.98 -17.97 3.66
N GLU A 214 18.95 -17.13 3.56
CA GLU A 214 18.32 -16.80 2.28
C GLU A 214 19.24 -15.95 1.38
N ALA A 215 19.97 -14.97 1.95
CA ALA A 215 20.93 -14.15 1.22
C ALA A 215 22.13 -14.97 0.69
N GLU A 216 22.65 -15.91 1.48
CA GLU A 216 23.68 -16.85 1.04
C GLU A 216 23.14 -17.80 -0.06
N ARG A 217 21.86 -18.19 0.01
CA ARG A 217 21.19 -19.03 -1.01
C ARG A 217 20.99 -18.31 -2.34
N THR A 218 20.70 -17.02 -2.33
CA THR A 218 20.47 -16.20 -3.54
C THR A 218 21.75 -15.56 -4.08
N GLY A 219 22.83 -15.50 -3.27
CA GLY A 219 24.07 -14.83 -3.63
C GLY A 219 24.05 -13.31 -3.41
N ALA A 220 23.08 -12.81 -2.65
CA ALA A 220 22.87 -11.39 -2.34
C ALA A 220 23.89 -10.90 -1.29
N ALA A 221 25.16 -10.78 -1.69
CA ALA A 221 26.29 -10.56 -0.78
C ALA A 221 26.12 -9.38 0.20
N SER A 222 25.65 -8.22 -0.29
CA SER A 222 25.39 -7.04 0.55
C SER A 222 24.31 -7.29 1.61
N HIS A 223 23.28 -8.06 1.28
CA HIS A 223 22.25 -8.45 2.22
C HIS A 223 22.73 -9.56 3.19
N ALA A 224 23.65 -10.43 2.78
CA ALA A 224 24.26 -11.42 3.67
C ALA A 224 25.15 -10.75 4.74
N GLU A 225 25.93 -9.73 4.37
CA GLU A 225 26.69 -8.88 5.30
C GLU A 225 25.75 -8.19 6.30
N LEU A 226 24.65 -7.61 5.80
CA LEU A 226 23.61 -6.96 6.61
C LEU A 226 22.97 -7.93 7.63
N CYS A 227 22.51 -9.09 7.16
CA CYS A 227 21.88 -10.11 7.99
C CYS A 227 22.86 -10.69 9.02
N ARG A 228 24.14 -10.91 8.66
CA ARG A 228 25.18 -11.33 9.61
C ARG A 228 25.37 -10.30 10.73
N ALA A 229 25.45 -9.02 10.40
CA ALA A 229 25.55 -7.98 11.42
C ALA A 229 24.34 -8.02 12.37
N MET A 230 23.12 -8.09 11.81
CA MET A 230 21.87 -8.13 12.58
C MET A 230 21.74 -9.39 13.46
N GLU A 231 22.10 -10.56 12.94
CA GLU A 231 22.13 -11.84 13.68
C GLU A 231 23.08 -11.73 14.88
N LEU A 232 24.29 -11.22 14.63
CA LEU A 232 25.37 -11.13 15.61
C LEU A 232 25.10 -10.12 16.73
N VAL A 233 24.47 -8.97 16.44
CA VAL A 233 24.08 -7.98 17.47
C VAL A 233 22.86 -8.40 18.31
N SER A 234 22.08 -9.35 17.81
CA SER A 234 20.83 -9.81 18.42
C SER A 234 20.94 -11.13 19.19
N ARG A 235 22.09 -11.83 19.10
CA ARG A 235 22.33 -13.10 19.79
C ARG A 235 21.94 -13.05 21.28
N PRO A 236 21.26 -14.10 21.81
CA PRO A 236 20.80 -14.15 23.19
C PRO A 236 21.92 -13.92 24.22
N VAL A 237 21.57 -13.37 25.39
CA VAL A 237 22.51 -13.03 26.48
C VAL A 237 23.51 -14.17 26.79
N GLY A 238 23.05 -15.42 26.80
CA GLY A 238 23.85 -16.60 27.09
C GLY A 238 24.93 -16.94 26.04
N GLN A 239 24.93 -16.29 24.87
CA GLN A 239 25.93 -16.45 23.81
C GLN A 239 26.92 -15.27 23.71
N ALA A 240 26.84 -14.28 24.61
CA ALA A 240 27.64 -13.06 24.54
C ALA A 240 29.14 -13.34 24.40
N GLU A 241 29.72 -14.20 25.25
CA GLU A 241 31.15 -14.52 25.23
C GLU A 241 31.57 -15.28 23.96
N ALA A 242 30.73 -16.21 23.50
CA ALA A 242 30.97 -16.98 22.28
C ALA A 242 30.96 -16.11 21.02
N SER A 243 30.21 -15.00 21.04
CA SER A 243 30.06 -14.06 19.92
C SER A 243 31.21 -13.05 19.81
N LEU A 244 32.05 -12.93 20.86
CA LEU A 244 33.15 -11.95 20.89
C LEU A 244 34.14 -12.04 19.72
N PRO A 245 34.58 -13.23 19.23
CA PRO A 245 35.54 -13.30 18.13
C PRO A 245 34.97 -12.78 16.80
N GLU A 246 33.69 -13.06 16.54
CA GLU A 246 32.95 -12.58 15.36
C GLU A 246 32.71 -11.08 15.48
N LEU A 247 32.18 -10.60 16.62
CA LEU A 247 31.97 -9.16 16.89
C LEU A 247 33.27 -8.36 16.77
N TRP A 248 34.40 -8.91 17.21
CA TRP A 248 35.72 -8.30 17.06
C TRP A 248 36.29 -8.32 15.63
N THR A 249 35.79 -9.21 14.78
CA THR A 249 36.16 -9.27 13.37
C THR A 249 35.36 -8.23 12.60
N GLU A 250 34.04 -8.22 12.79
CA GLU A 250 33.16 -7.22 12.19
C GLU A 250 33.48 -5.80 12.67
N TRP A 251 33.61 -5.53 13.97
CA TRP A 251 33.98 -4.19 14.46
C TRP A 251 35.31 -3.65 13.90
N ARG A 252 36.20 -4.52 13.40
CA ARG A 252 37.47 -4.15 12.75
C ARG A 252 37.37 -4.02 11.23
N SER A 253 36.37 -4.60 10.56
CA SER A 253 36.12 -4.29 9.16
C SER A 253 35.64 -2.83 9.07
N ARG A 254 36.36 -2.00 8.30
CA ARG A 254 36.04 -0.57 8.14
C ARG A 254 35.03 -0.32 7.01
N GLU A 255 34.43 -1.39 6.49
CA GLU A 255 33.65 -1.42 5.25
C GLU A 255 32.12 -1.51 5.51
N HIS A 256 31.68 -1.15 6.73
CA HIS A 256 30.26 -1.11 7.12
C HIS A 256 29.49 -0.01 6.39
N HIS A 257 29.09 -0.29 5.15
CA HIS A 257 28.35 0.63 4.28
C HIS A 257 26.88 0.27 4.11
N ALA A 258 26.38 -0.83 4.70
CA ALA A 258 25.04 -1.37 4.44
C ALA A 258 24.01 -1.22 5.58
N TYR A 259 24.43 -1.16 6.86
CA TYR A 259 23.50 -1.13 8.00
C TYR A 259 23.16 0.29 8.47
N SER A 260 21.93 0.49 8.94
CA SER A 260 21.48 1.72 9.61
C SER A 260 22.29 1.97 10.89
N GLY A 261 23.17 2.98 10.88
CA GLY A 261 24.14 3.21 11.96
C GLY A 261 25.47 2.45 11.83
N GLY A 262 25.62 1.60 10.81
CA GLY A 262 26.89 1.00 10.38
C GLY A 262 27.73 0.39 11.50
N ARG A 263 29.01 0.78 11.53
CA ARG A 263 30.01 0.29 12.50
C ARG A 263 29.52 0.47 13.95
N ALA A 264 28.91 1.61 14.30
CA ALA A 264 28.53 1.96 15.67
C ALA A 264 27.55 0.95 16.31
N THR A 265 26.62 0.37 15.55
CA THR A 265 25.70 -0.66 16.05
C THR A 265 26.46 -1.93 16.47
N VAL A 266 27.40 -2.39 15.63
CA VAL A 266 28.27 -3.53 15.94
C VAL A 266 29.14 -3.24 17.16
N GLY A 267 29.62 -2.00 17.31
CA GLY A 267 30.36 -1.55 18.49
C GLY A 267 29.53 -1.57 19.77
N GLY A 268 28.28 -1.10 19.71
CA GLY A 268 27.35 -1.19 20.83
C GLY A 268 27.11 -2.65 21.27
N ALA A 269 26.93 -3.56 20.32
CA ALA A 269 26.79 -4.99 20.62
C ALA A 269 28.08 -5.62 21.20
N LEU A 270 29.25 -5.30 20.62
CA LEU A 270 30.54 -5.76 21.13
C LEU A 270 30.79 -5.25 22.57
N ALA A 271 30.54 -3.97 22.84
CA ALA A 271 30.64 -3.40 24.17
C ALA A 271 29.69 -4.10 25.16
N ARG A 272 28.42 -4.31 24.77
CA ARG A 272 27.42 -5.03 25.58
C ARG A 272 27.85 -6.46 25.88
N ALA A 273 28.43 -7.17 24.91
CA ALA A 273 28.93 -8.52 25.07
C ALA A 273 30.14 -8.56 26.02
N LEU A 274 31.13 -7.67 25.83
CA LEU A 274 32.30 -7.54 26.71
C LEU A 274 31.90 -7.25 28.16
N TRP A 275 30.95 -6.33 28.37
CA TRP A 275 30.44 -5.95 29.69
C TRP A 275 29.73 -7.12 30.39
N ARG A 276 28.86 -7.85 29.67
CA ARG A 276 28.21 -9.07 30.18
C ARG A 276 29.21 -10.20 30.50
N SER A 277 30.34 -10.25 29.81
CA SER A 277 31.47 -11.14 30.13
C SER A 277 32.41 -10.61 31.22
N GLY A 278 32.09 -9.49 31.89
CA GLY A 278 32.89 -8.90 32.97
C GLY A 278 34.17 -8.18 32.52
N ARG A 279 34.33 -7.91 31.22
CA ARG A 279 35.48 -7.22 30.62
C ARG A 279 35.23 -5.72 30.55
N THR A 280 34.93 -5.11 31.70
CA THR A 280 34.38 -3.74 31.80
C THR A 280 35.27 -2.66 31.17
N ASP A 281 36.60 -2.74 31.34
CA ASP A 281 37.52 -1.74 30.76
C ASP A 281 37.49 -1.76 29.23
N GLU A 282 37.52 -2.94 28.61
CA GLU A 282 37.42 -3.11 27.15
C GLU A 282 36.03 -2.73 26.63
N ALA A 283 34.97 -3.04 27.40
CA ALA A 283 33.61 -2.64 27.06
C ALA A 283 33.46 -1.11 27.02
N LEU A 284 34.03 -0.40 27.99
CA LEU A 284 34.04 1.07 28.04
C LEU A 284 34.87 1.70 26.92
N GLU A 285 35.98 1.09 26.52
CA GLU A 285 36.78 1.55 25.37
C GLU A 285 35.98 1.47 24.07
N VAL A 286 35.39 0.30 23.78
CA VAL A 286 34.55 0.09 22.59
C VAL A 286 33.28 0.94 22.63
N ALA A 287 32.61 1.07 23.78
CA ALA A 287 31.41 1.89 23.91
C ALA A 287 31.66 3.38 23.64
N ARG A 288 32.83 3.91 24.02
CA ARG A 288 33.22 5.30 23.72
C ARG A 288 33.50 5.49 22.24
N GLU A 289 34.31 4.61 21.63
CA GLU A 289 34.59 4.66 20.19
C GLU A 289 33.29 4.59 19.37
N ALA A 290 32.39 3.66 19.69
CA ALA A 290 31.09 3.54 19.04
C ALA A 290 30.17 4.74 19.29
N ALA A 291 30.16 5.32 20.49
CA ALA A 291 29.37 6.51 20.80
C ALA A 291 29.85 7.74 20.03
N ASP A 292 31.16 7.91 19.85
CA ASP A 292 31.74 9.00 19.06
C ASP A 292 31.41 8.83 17.57
N GLU A 293 31.64 7.63 16.99
CA GLU A 293 31.29 7.34 15.59
C GLU A 293 29.79 7.46 15.30
N SER A 294 28.92 7.13 16.28
CA SER A 294 27.46 7.24 16.11
C SER A 294 26.96 8.68 15.89
N GLY A 295 27.79 9.70 16.11
CA GLY A 295 27.45 11.10 15.81
C GLY A 295 27.40 11.41 14.31
N ASP A 296 28.26 10.76 13.52
CA ASP A 296 28.36 10.98 12.06
C ASP A 296 27.47 10.00 11.26
N ALA A 297 26.90 8.99 11.92
CA ALA A 297 26.17 7.89 11.27
C ALA A 297 24.75 8.23 10.77
N GLY A 298 24.22 9.42 11.08
CA GLY A 298 22.92 9.91 10.61
C GLY A 298 21.67 9.29 11.24
N ASP A 299 21.75 8.08 11.79
CA ASP A 299 20.63 7.44 12.52
C ASP A 299 20.65 7.76 14.02
N TRP A 300 19.75 8.66 14.43
CA TRP A 300 19.67 9.10 15.82
C TRP A 300 19.24 7.99 16.80
N GLN A 301 18.53 6.94 16.37
CA GLN A 301 18.14 5.84 17.25
C GLN A 301 19.36 5.02 17.65
N VAL A 302 20.30 4.80 16.71
CA VAL A 302 21.59 4.17 16.99
C VAL A 302 22.45 5.07 17.88
N THR A 303 22.52 6.37 17.60
CA THR A 303 23.19 7.35 18.48
C THR A 303 22.63 7.30 19.91
N ALA A 304 21.31 7.21 20.07
CA ALA A 304 20.64 7.13 21.37
C ALA A 304 20.90 5.78 22.07
N GLY A 305 20.86 4.66 21.33
CA GLY A 305 21.13 3.31 21.85
C GLY A 305 22.54 3.17 22.39
N VAL A 306 23.55 3.50 21.58
CA VAL A 306 24.97 3.35 21.94
C VAL A 306 25.36 4.31 23.07
N ARG A 307 24.87 5.57 23.05
CA ARG A 307 25.15 6.53 24.13
C ARG A 307 24.45 6.18 25.44
N TRP A 308 23.24 5.63 25.39
CA TRP A 308 22.58 5.09 26.59
C TRP A 308 23.40 3.95 27.21
N LEU A 309 23.83 2.99 26.38
CA LEU A 309 24.64 1.86 26.81
C LEU A 309 25.97 2.30 27.45
N LEU A 310 26.67 3.26 26.85
CA LEU A 310 27.88 3.85 27.42
C LEU A 310 27.62 4.46 28.81
N VAL A 311 26.55 5.24 28.95
CA VAL A 311 26.18 5.91 30.21
C VAL A 311 25.81 4.89 31.30
N GLU A 312 25.16 3.79 30.97
CA GLU A 312 24.88 2.68 31.89
C GLU A 312 26.19 2.06 32.42
N MET A 313 27.13 1.72 31.52
CA MET A 313 28.45 1.17 31.89
C MET A 313 29.28 2.16 32.73
N GLU A 314 29.29 3.45 32.36
CA GLU A 314 30.00 4.49 33.09
C GLU A 314 29.40 4.73 34.49
N CYS A 315 28.09 4.53 34.67
CA CYS A 315 27.45 4.55 35.99
C CYS A 315 27.90 3.40 36.88
N GLU A 316 27.95 2.17 36.36
CA GLU A 316 28.41 1.01 37.14
C GLU A 316 29.90 1.13 37.50
N ALA A 317 30.72 1.63 36.56
CA ALA A 317 32.14 1.91 36.79
C ALA A 317 32.40 3.12 37.71
N GLY A 318 31.36 3.85 38.15
CA GLY A 318 31.48 4.97 39.08
C GLY A 318 32.12 6.22 38.48
N VAL A 319 32.03 6.41 37.16
CA VAL A 319 32.60 7.57 36.46
C VAL A 319 31.92 8.87 36.93
N PRO A 320 32.68 9.91 37.34
CA PRO A 320 32.10 11.17 37.82
C PRO A 320 31.18 11.82 36.77
N GLY A 321 29.94 12.10 37.17
CA GLY A 321 28.92 12.72 36.31
C GLY A 321 28.01 11.74 35.55
N ALA A 322 28.41 10.46 35.41
CA ALA A 322 27.63 9.47 34.66
C ALA A 322 26.19 9.33 35.19
N ALA A 323 26.00 9.35 36.51
CA ALA A 323 24.67 9.28 37.13
C ALA A 323 23.69 10.38 36.65
N ALA A 324 24.18 11.60 36.43
CA ALA A 324 23.37 12.69 35.88
C ALA A 324 23.11 12.50 34.38
N GLY A 325 24.09 11.95 33.65
CA GLY A 325 23.91 11.51 32.26
C GLY A 325 22.82 10.43 32.12
N ARG A 326 22.75 9.50 33.07
CA ARG A 326 21.75 8.43 33.12
C ARG A 326 20.35 8.95 33.37
N GLU A 327 20.22 9.86 34.33
CA GLU A 327 18.95 10.57 34.60
C GLU A 327 18.48 11.32 33.35
N TYR A 328 19.37 12.06 32.68
CA TYR A 328 19.06 12.74 31.42
C TYR A 328 18.65 11.77 30.30
N ALA A 329 19.40 10.68 30.10
CA ALA A 329 19.12 9.69 29.05
C ALA A 329 17.78 8.96 29.30
N GLY A 330 17.43 8.68 30.55
CA GLY A 330 16.14 8.13 30.94
C GLY A 330 14.98 9.11 30.69
N LEU A 331 15.13 10.38 31.09
CA LEU A 331 14.14 11.42 30.82
C LEU A 331 13.92 11.63 29.31
N LEU A 332 14.99 11.69 28.52
CA LEU A 332 14.93 11.82 27.07
C LEU A 332 14.22 10.61 26.42
N SER A 333 14.58 9.39 26.84
CA SER A 333 13.96 8.17 26.33
C SER A 333 12.47 8.10 26.67
N HIS A 334 12.08 8.53 27.88
CA HIS A 334 10.68 8.64 28.27
C HIS A 334 9.90 9.65 27.40
N VAL A 335 10.46 10.83 27.15
CA VAL A 335 9.83 11.86 26.28
C VAL A 335 9.68 11.35 24.84
N LEU A 336 10.71 10.71 24.29
CA LEU A 336 10.67 10.11 22.94
C LEU A 336 9.67 8.96 22.84
N TRP A 337 9.48 8.19 23.92
CA TRP A 337 8.45 7.15 23.99
C TRP A 337 7.04 7.74 24.04
N GLN A 338 6.80 8.78 24.85
CA GLN A 338 5.49 9.47 24.86
C GLN A 338 5.17 10.14 23.52
N GLN A 339 6.17 10.72 22.85
CA GLN A 339 6.03 11.25 21.50
C GLN A 339 5.60 10.16 20.51
N ARG A 340 6.28 9.00 20.50
CA ARG A 340 5.92 7.83 19.69
C ARG A 340 4.47 7.39 19.92
N LEU A 341 4.05 7.25 21.17
CA LEU A 341 2.67 6.87 21.50
C LEU A 341 1.64 7.90 21.02
N SER A 342 1.96 9.20 21.07
CA SER A 342 1.11 10.24 20.50
C SER A 342 1.03 10.16 18.97
N THR A 343 2.14 9.85 18.28
CA THR A 343 2.16 9.64 16.83
C THR A 343 1.35 8.39 16.44
N LEU A 344 1.47 7.30 17.20
CA LEU A 344 0.70 6.07 17.01
C LEU A 344 -0.80 6.34 17.10
N GLN A 345 -1.25 7.04 18.14
CA GLN A 345 -2.64 7.46 18.29
C GLN A 345 -3.12 8.34 17.13
N GLY A 346 -2.27 9.24 16.65
CA GLY A 346 -2.55 10.07 15.47
C GLY A 346 -2.71 9.24 14.19
N ALA A 347 -1.84 8.27 13.97
CA ALA A 347 -1.87 7.36 12.82
C ALA A 347 -3.14 6.49 12.82
N THR A 348 -3.46 5.86 13.95
CA THR A 348 -4.70 5.07 14.10
C THR A 348 -5.94 5.94 13.89
N ALA A 349 -5.97 7.17 14.41
CA ALA A 349 -7.08 8.09 14.20
C ALA A 349 -7.22 8.55 12.74
N ALA A 350 -6.12 8.78 12.02
CA ALA A 350 -6.13 9.11 10.59
C ALA A 350 -6.70 7.94 9.76
N LEU A 351 -6.25 6.72 10.06
CA LEU A 351 -6.70 5.48 9.44
C LEU A 351 -8.20 5.22 9.68
N ASP A 352 -8.68 5.35 10.92
CA ASP A 352 -10.10 5.24 11.25
C ASP A 352 -10.94 6.29 10.51
N VAL A 353 -10.46 7.53 10.41
CA VAL A 353 -11.14 8.59 9.66
C VAL A 353 -11.23 8.27 8.16
N GLU A 354 -10.18 7.74 7.55
CA GLU A 354 -10.20 7.43 6.11
C GLU A 354 -11.02 6.18 5.80
N ARG A 355 -10.95 5.14 6.63
CA ARG A 355 -11.85 3.98 6.55
C ARG A 355 -13.32 4.41 6.67
N LEU A 356 -13.66 5.28 7.64
CA LEU A 356 -15.03 5.84 7.78
C LEU A 356 -15.46 6.72 6.59
N ARG A 357 -14.53 7.41 5.91
CA ARG A 357 -14.80 8.14 4.66
C ARG A 357 -15.09 7.17 3.52
N GLY A 358 -14.29 6.13 3.37
CA GLY A 358 -14.50 5.03 2.41
C GLY A 358 -15.86 4.37 2.57
N ASP A 359 -16.18 3.89 3.77
CA ASP A 359 -17.46 3.28 4.13
C ASP A 359 -18.65 4.20 3.84
N LYS A 360 -18.53 5.49 4.21
CA LYS A 360 -19.57 6.49 3.95
C LYS A 360 -19.78 6.70 2.44
N LEU A 361 -18.72 6.72 1.64
CA LEU A 361 -18.81 6.84 0.18
C LEU A 361 -19.42 5.58 -0.44
N ALA A 362 -19.01 4.39 0.00
CA ALA A 362 -19.59 3.11 -0.44
C ALA A 362 -21.09 3.01 -0.12
N ALA A 363 -21.49 3.34 1.11
CA ALA A 363 -22.89 3.38 1.53
C ALA A 363 -23.70 4.44 0.75
N GLN A 364 -23.10 5.59 0.41
CA GLN A 364 -23.74 6.60 -0.43
C GLN A 364 -23.95 6.12 -1.88
N ARG A 365 -22.99 5.39 -2.45
CA ARG A 365 -23.13 4.74 -3.77
C ARG A 365 -24.22 3.68 -3.73
N ALA A 366 -24.15 2.73 -2.80
CA ALA A 366 -25.16 1.67 -2.63
C ALA A 366 -26.59 2.21 -2.40
N ALA A 367 -26.76 3.37 -1.74
CA ALA A 367 -28.06 4.01 -1.57
C ALA A 367 -28.56 4.78 -2.81
N ARG A 368 -27.70 5.05 -3.80
CA ARG A 368 -27.96 5.89 -4.98
C ARG A 368 -27.84 5.17 -6.31
N GLU A 369 -27.19 4.02 -6.36
CA GLU A 369 -26.99 3.22 -7.56
C GLU A 369 -27.88 1.96 -7.54
N ASP A 370 -28.18 1.43 -8.71
CA ASP A 370 -28.80 0.12 -8.88
C ASP A 370 -27.68 -0.94 -8.91
N PRO A 371 -27.72 -1.97 -8.04
CA PRO A 371 -26.62 -2.91 -7.88
C PRO A 371 -26.37 -3.81 -9.10
N LEU A 372 -27.34 -3.91 -10.03
CA LEU A 372 -27.15 -4.68 -11.26
C LEU A 372 -26.47 -3.86 -12.36
N THR A 373 -26.82 -2.59 -12.52
CA THR A 373 -26.33 -1.75 -13.63
C THR A 373 -25.22 -0.77 -13.24
N GLY A 374 -25.04 -0.46 -11.95
CA GLY A 374 -24.14 0.60 -11.48
C GLY A 374 -24.61 2.00 -11.87
N VAL A 375 -25.85 2.15 -12.35
CA VAL A 375 -26.44 3.42 -12.75
C VAL A 375 -27.23 4.00 -11.59
N GLY A 376 -27.37 5.33 -11.54
CA GLY A 376 -28.24 5.98 -10.56
C GLY A 376 -29.65 5.36 -10.53
N ASN A 377 -30.07 4.93 -9.34
CA ASN A 377 -31.41 4.43 -9.07
C ASN A 377 -32.42 5.58 -8.95
N ARG A 378 -33.70 5.25 -8.70
CA ARG A 378 -34.79 6.24 -8.56
C ARG A 378 -34.46 7.39 -7.58
N ARG A 379 -33.81 7.11 -6.44
CA ARG A 379 -33.46 8.13 -5.44
C ARG A 379 -32.42 9.11 -5.98
N ALA A 380 -31.48 8.65 -6.78
CA ALA A 380 -30.49 9.52 -7.40
C ALA A 380 -31.09 10.36 -8.55
N LEU A 381 -32.08 9.83 -9.29
CA LEU A 381 -32.87 10.62 -10.23
C LEU A 381 -33.62 11.76 -9.52
N ASP A 382 -34.31 11.47 -8.41
CA ASP A 382 -35.05 12.47 -7.64
C ASP A 382 -34.15 13.60 -7.13
N LEU A 383 -32.95 13.27 -6.63
CA LEU A 383 -31.95 14.26 -6.23
C LEU A 383 -31.44 15.11 -7.41
N ALA A 384 -31.12 14.47 -8.54
CA ALA A 384 -30.60 15.17 -9.71
C ALA A 384 -31.63 16.09 -10.37
N LEU A 385 -32.93 15.76 -10.28
CA LEU A 385 -34.02 16.62 -10.72
C LEU A 385 -34.13 17.88 -9.84
N ALA A 386 -34.14 17.74 -8.52
CA ALA A 386 -34.17 18.88 -7.59
C ALA A 386 -32.98 19.83 -7.79
N ASP A 387 -31.78 19.26 -7.92
CA ASP A 387 -30.55 20.00 -8.25
C ASP A 387 -30.64 20.73 -9.60
N ALA A 388 -31.29 20.13 -10.61
CA ALA A 388 -31.45 20.72 -11.94
C ALA A 388 -32.56 21.78 -12.00
N GLU A 389 -33.56 21.69 -11.11
CA GLU A 389 -34.57 22.74 -10.90
C GLU A 389 -33.93 23.98 -10.29
N ILE A 390 -33.16 23.83 -9.20
CA ILE A 390 -32.41 24.93 -8.55
C ILE A 390 -31.49 25.65 -9.55
N ARG A 391 -30.69 24.89 -10.33
CA ARG A 391 -29.83 25.48 -11.38
C ARG A 391 -30.63 26.15 -12.49
N SER A 392 -31.77 25.58 -12.90
CA SER A 392 -32.62 26.18 -13.94
C SER A 392 -33.18 27.54 -13.48
N HIS A 393 -33.57 27.66 -12.21
CA HIS A 393 -34.03 28.92 -11.62
C HIS A 393 -32.91 29.96 -11.47
N HIS A 394 -31.71 29.54 -11.07
CA HIS A 394 -30.59 30.45 -10.86
C HIS A 394 -29.95 30.94 -12.18
N ASP A 395 -29.71 30.04 -13.13
CA ASP A 395 -28.97 30.35 -14.36
C ASP A 395 -29.88 30.71 -15.55
N GLY A 396 -31.22 30.62 -15.38
CA GLY A 396 -32.21 30.85 -16.43
C GLY A 396 -32.16 29.85 -17.60
N ARG A 397 -31.47 28.72 -17.42
CA ARG A 397 -31.25 27.70 -18.46
C ARG A 397 -32.27 26.56 -18.32
N PRO A 398 -33.04 26.21 -19.38
CA PRO A 398 -34.03 25.15 -19.29
C PRO A 398 -33.40 23.76 -19.13
N THR A 399 -33.88 23.02 -18.13
CA THR A 399 -33.55 21.60 -17.92
C THR A 399 -34.33 20.69 -18.90
N SER A 400 -33.78 19.53 -19.24
CA SER A 400 -34.45 18.50 -20.05
C SER A 400 -34.12 17.11 -19.52
N LEU A 401 -35.13 16.24 -19.42
CA LEU A 401 -34.98 14.84 -19.03
C LEU A 401 -35.06 13.94 -20.27
N LEU A 402 -34.15 12.98 -20.38
CA LEU A 402 -34.20 11.91 -21.38
C LEU A 402 -34.54 10.60 -20.68
N ILE A 403 -35.51 9.86 -21.21
CA ILE A 403 -35.87 8.51 -20.77
C ILE A 403 -35.44 7.55 -21.88
N ILE A 404 -34.77 6.47 -21.50
CA ILE A 404 -34.24 5.43 -22.39
C ILE A 404 -34.82 4.10 -21.89
N ASP A 405 -35.33 3.28 -22.80
CA ASP A 405 -35.90 1.96 -22.54
C ASP A 405 -35.20 0.91 -23.42
N LEU A 406 -35.19 -0.36 -23.00
CA LEU A 406 -34.61 -1.47 -23.76
C LEU A 406 -35.71 -2.25 -24.48
N ASP A 407 -35.92 -1.88 -25.76
CA ASP A 407 -36.87 -2.56 -26.66
C ASP A 407 -36.70 -4.09 -26.64
N ASP A 408 -37.82 -4.81 -26.57
CA ASP A 408 -37.92 -6.27 -26.61
C ASP A 408 -37.10 -7.06 -25.55
N PHE A 409 -36.60 -6.41 -24.49
CA PHE A 409 -35.75 -7.06 -23.45
C PHE A 409 -36.39 -8.31 -22.81
N LYS A 410 -37.72 -8.33 -22.65
CA LYS A 410 -38.45 -9.52 -22.18
C LYS A 410 -38.19 -10.75 -23.06
N SER A 411 -38.08 -10.59 -24.39
CA SER A 411 -37.80 -11.71 -25.30
C SER A 411 -36.40 -12.31 -25.11
N VAL A 412 -35.46 -11.52 -24.59
CA VAL A 412 -34.11 -11.98 -24.21
C VAL A 412 -34.21 -12.86 -22.97
N ASN A 413 -34.93 -12.40 -21.93
CA ASN A 413 -35.18 -13.18 -20.71
C ASN A 413 -35.93 -14.49 -21.01
N ASP A 414 -37.00 -14.40 -21.79
CA ASP A 414 -37.85 -15.56 -22.13
C ASP A 414 -37.09 -16.62 -22.98
N ARG A 415 -36.07 -16.21 -23.76
CA ARG A 415 -35.28 -17.12 -24.62
C ARG A 415 -33.98 -17.60 -24.00
N HIS A 416 -33.32 -16.79 -23.16
CA HIS A 416 -31.97 -17.04 -22.67
C HIS A 416 -31.86 -17.11 -21.14
N GLY A 417 -32.96 -16.91 -20.42
CA GLY A 417 -33.02 -16.86 -18.97
C GLY A 417 -32.53 -15.54 -18.38
N HIS A 418 -32.99 -15.23 -17.16
CA HIS A 418 -32.71 -13.96 -16.48
C HIS A 418 -31.21 -13.67 -16.32
N VAL A 419 -30.38 -14.69 -16.04
CA VAL A 419 -28.91 -14.54 -15.92
C VAL A 419 -28.30 -13.89 -17.16
N ARG A 420 -28.80 -14.21 -18.37
CA ARG A 420 -28.33 -13.60 -19.61
C ARG A 420 -28.90 -12.20 -19.84
N GLY A 421 -30.10 -11.93 -19.34
CA GLY A 421 -30.67 -10.58 -19.27
C GLY A 421 -29.83 -9.66 -18.39
N ASP A 422 -29.42 -10.14 -17.22
CA ASP A 422 -28.59 -9.40 -16.27
C ASP A 422 -27.22 -9.01 -16.86
N GLU A 423 -26.62 -9.88 -17.69
CA GLU A 423 -25.41 -9.54 -18.47
C GLU A 423 -25.67 -8.41 -19.48
N VAL A 424 -26.82 -8.42 -20.16
CA VAL A 424 -27.21 -7.35 -21.11
C VAL A 424 -27.47 -6.03 -20.37
N LEU A 425 -28.08 -6.07 -19.20
CA LEU A 425 -28.28 -4.91 -18.34
C LEU A 425 -26.94 -4.33 -17.86
N ARG A 426 -26.01 -5.16 -17.36
CA ARG A 426 -24.63 -4.74 -17.03
C ARG A 426 -23.88 -4.08 -18.20
N GLY A 427 -24.13 -4.55 -19.43
CA GLY A 427 -23.48 -4.01 -20.64
C GLY A 427 -24.12 -2.75 -21.25
N SER A 428 -25.31 -2.35 -20.79
CA SER A 428 -26.09 -1.26 -21.41
C SER A 428 -25.63 0.16 -21.02
N PRO A 429 -25.31 0.47 -19.74
CA PRO A 429 -24.90 1.82 -19.32
C PRO A 429 -23.67 2.35 -20.05
N ARG A 430 -22.64 1.50 -20.22
CA ARG A 430 -21.42 1.85 -20.96
C ARG A 430 -21.70 2.27 -22.41
N ARG A 431 -22.78 1.76 -23.03
CA ARG A 431 -23.18 2.08 -24.41
C ARG A 431 -23.98 3.38 -24.50
N CYS A 432 -24.76 3.71 -23.46
CA CYS A 432 -25.51 4.97 -23.40
C CYS A 432 -24.66 6.16 -22.94
N GLY A 433 -23.71 5.95 -22.02
CA GLY A 433 -22.78 6.98 -21.55
C GLY A 433 -21.73 7.41 -22.59
N ALA A 434 -21.47 6.57 -23.60
CA ALA A 434 -20.52 6.85 -24.68
C ALA A 434 -21.04 7.84 -25.74
N TRP A 435 -22.22 8.46 -25.54
CA TRP A 435 -22.74 9.44 -26.49
C TRP A 435 -21.93 10.76 -26.36
N PRO A 436 -21.16 11.18 -27.38
CA PRO A 436 -20.29 12.34 -27.21
C PRO A 436 -21.15 13.59 -27.02
N ALA A 437 -20.93 14.31 -25.92
CA ALA A 437 -21.35 15.70 -25.84
C ALA A 437 -20.68 16.42 -27.01
N ALA A 438 -21.47 16.85 -28.00
CA ALA A 438 -20.96 17.34 -29.26
C ALA A 438 -20.02 18.52 -29.01
N ARG A 439 -18.71 18.29 -29.19
CA ARG A 439 -17.71 19.36 -29.22
C ARG A 439 -18.15 20.34 -30.31
N THR A 440 -18.16 21.62 -29.96
CA THR A 440 -18.60 22.70 -30.83
C THR A 440 -17.68 22.85 -32.03
N SER A 441 -17.94 22.11 -33.10
CA SER A 441 -17.34 22.29 -34.41
C SER A 441 -18.18 23.30 -35.21
N SER A 442 -17.49 24.26 -35.83
CA SER A 442 -18.09 25.31 -36.65
C SER A 442 -18.86 24.73 -37.85
N PRO A 443 -19.94 25.38 -38.32
CA PRO A 443 -20.78 24.85 -39.39
C PRO A 443 -20.04 24.88 -40.74
N GLY A 444 -19.59 23.73 -41.24
CA GLY A 444 -18.69 23.74 -42.40
C GLY A 444 -18.31 22.42 -43.09
N SER A 445 -19.07 21.33 -42.96
CA SER A 445 -19.04 20.23 -43.95
C SER A 445 -20.15 19.20 -43.71
N ALA A 446 -20.81 18.78 -44.80
CA ALA A 446 -21.78 17.69 -44.76
C ALA A 446 -21.06 16.35 -44.97
N ALA A 447 -20.83 15.62 -43.88
CA ALA A 447 -20.40 14.22 -43.93
C ALA A 447 -21.59 13.32 -43.61
N THR A 448 -21.97 12.47 -44.56
CA THR A 448 -23.04 11.47 -44.39
C THR A 448 -22.64 10.43 -43.35
N SER A 449 -23.35 10.40 -42.22
CA SER A 449 -23.11 9.41 -41.15
C SER A 449 -23.50 8.01 -41.60
N SER A 450 -22.51 7.17 -41.91
CA SER A 450 -22.69 5.74 -42.08
C SER A 450 -22.95 5.06 -40.72
N SER A 451 -23.74 3.99 -40.74
CA SER A 451 -24.26 3.27 -39.58
C SER A 451 -23.18 2.73 -38.63
N CYS A 452 -23.19 3.16 -37.36
CA CYS A 452 -22.48 2.49 -36.28
C CYS A 452 -23.25 1.23 -35.78
N TRP A 453 -23.23 0.16 -36.58
CA TRP A 453 -23.65 -1.18 -36.17
C TRP A 453 -22.64 -2.21 -36.70
N PRO A 454 -21.82 -2.87 -35.86
CA PRO A 454 -21.01 -4.00 -36.30
C PRO A 454 -21.92 -5.20 -36.58
N THR A 455 -22.07 -5.58 -37.84
CA THR A 455 -22.70 -6.84 -38.22
C THR A 455 -21.84 -8.02 -37.77
N ALA A 456 -22.40 -8.95 -37.00
CA ALA A 456 -21.72 -10.18 -36.61
C ALA A 456 -21.41 -11.06 -37.83
N PRO A 457 -20.20 -11.67 -37.94
CA PRO A 457 -19.86 -12.54 -39.05
C PRO A 457 -20.56 -13.90 -38.94
N THR A 458 -21.48 -14.19 -39.86
CA THR A 458 -22.10 -15.51 -39.99
C THR A 458 -21.21 -16.45 -40.80
N GLY A 459 -20.61 -17.46 -40.16
CA GLY A 459 -19.85 -18.52 -40.83
C GLY A 459 -20.04 -19.87 -40.15
N ARG A 460 -20.66 -20.84 -40.84
CA ARG A 460 -20.79 -22.25 -40.39
C ARG A 460 -19.58 -23.10 -40.84
N PRO A 461 -19.19 -24.14 -40.08
CA PRO A 461 -18.01 -24.95 -40.39
C PRO A 461 -18.28 -26.02 -41.46
N ALA A 462 -17.29 -26.28 -42.30
CA ALA A 462 -17.32 -27.38 -43.27
C ALA A 462 -16.56 -28.62 -42.75
N ARG A 463 -17.27 -29.74 -42.60
CA ARG A 463 -16.68 -31.06 -42.31
C ARG A 463 -16.08 -31.68 -43.57
N ARG A 464 -14.99 -32.44 -43.41
CA ARG A 464 -14.70 -33.65 -44.21
C ARG A 464 -14.24 -34.80 -43.29
N SER A 465 -14.49 -36.03 -43.73
CA SER A 465 -14.25 -37.30 -43.03
C SER A 465 -13.81 -38.35 -44.09
N PRO A 466 -13.73 -39.67 -43.81
CA PRO A 466 -12.61 -40.31 -43.09
C PRO A 466 -12.07 -41.61 -43.76
N THR A 467 -10.84 -42.03 -43.41
CA THR A 467 -10.31 -43.42 -43.50
C THR A 467 -9.15 -43.55 -42.48
N GLY A 468 -8.78 -44.70 -41.90
CA GLY A 468 -9.36 -46.05 -41.89
C GLY A 468 -8.36 -47.09 -41.31
N SER A 469 -8.85 -48.11 -40.59
CA SER A 469 -8.12 -49.22 -39.90
C SER A 469 -7.34 -48.83 -38.62
N ARG A 470 -7.39 -49.49 -37.44
CA ARG A 470 -7.71 -50.86 -36.92
C ARG A 470 -6.48 -51.76 -36.63
N ARG A 471 -6.14 -51.94 -35.34
CA ARG A 471 -5.99 -53.23 -34.57
C ARG A 471 -5.36 -52.94 -33.19
N ARG A 472 -6.06 -53.24 -32.09
CA ARG A 472 -6.02 -54.46 -31.23
C ARG A 472 -4.78 -54.58 -30.30
N SER A 473 -5.08 -54.57 -28.99
CA SER A 473 -4.29 -55.07 -27.84
C SER A 473 -4.03 -56.61 -27.93
N PRO A 474 -3.27 -57.32 -27.01
CA PRO A 474 -3.25 -57.13 -25.54
C PRO A 474 -1.95 -57.47 -24.73
N GLU A 475 -2.05 -57.27 -23.40
CA GLU A 475 -1.53 -58.11 -22.27
C GLU A 475 -0.03 -58.26 -21.85
N SER A 476 0.16 -58.13 -20.51
CA SER A 476 0.93 -59.01 -19.56
C SER A 476 2.33 -58.63 -18.99
N GLY A 477 2.55 -59.00 -17.71
CA GLY A 477 3.85 -59.20 -17.01
C GLY A 477 4.48 -57.97 -16.31
N SER A 478 4.33 -57.73 -14.99
CA SER A 478 5.11 -58.26 -13.84
C SER A 478 6.65 -58.12 -13.95
N THR A 479 7.40 -57.54 -12.99
CA THR A 479 7.66 -58.08 -11.62
C THR A 479 8.22 -57.06 -10.58
N ARG A 480 8.34 -57.53 -9.33
CA ARG A 480 8.87 -56.93 -8.05
C ARG A 480 10.30 -56.33 -8.18
N SER A 481 10.89 -55.53 -7.25
CA SER A 481 10.80 -55.39 -5.77
C SER A 481 11.39 -54.03 -5.27
N ALA A 482 11.74 -53.81 -3.99
CA ALA A 482 10.85 -53.55 -2.82
C ALA A 482 11.64 -53.03 -1.57
N ARG A 483 11.06 -52.09 -0.78
CA ARG A 483 11.55 -51.50 0.52
C ARG A 483 12.69 -50.47 0.37
N SER A 484 12.88 -49.43 1.20
CA SER A 484 12.26 -48.90 2.45
C SER A 484 12.54 -47.38 2.51
N GLY A 485 12.00 -46.53 3.39
CA GLY A 485 11.07 -46.65 4.53
C GLY A 485 11.29 -45.45 5.49
N TRP A 486 10.23 -44.84 6.05
CA TRP A 486 10.30 -43.54 6.74
C TRP A 486 10.14 -43.65 8.27
N PRO A 487 10.85 -42.83 9.09
CA PRO A 487 10.53 -42.61 10.50
C PRO A 487 9.45 -41.51 10.69
N PRO A 488 8.77 -41.45 11.85
CA PRO A 488 7.51 -40.71 11.99
C PRO A 488 7.66 -39.27 12.48
N ALA A 489 6.66 -38.45 12.16
CA ALA A 489 6.48 -37.14 12.75
C ALA A 489 6.14 -37.23 14.26
N SER A 490 6.69 -36.31 15.04
CA SER A 490 6.21 -36.00 16.39
C SER A 490 5.86 -34.51 16.42
N GLY A 491 4.67 -34.17 16.92
CA GLY A 491 4.13 -32.82 16.84
C GLY A 491 4.17 -32.08 18.16
N SER A 492 4.21 -30.75 18.10
CA SER A 492 3.69 -29.90 19.16
C SER A 492 2.74 -28.86 18.57
N ALA A 493 1.44 -29.12 18.65
CA ALA A 493 0.41 -28.19 18.21
C ALA A 493 0.19 -27.12 19.29
N ARG A 494 0.95 -26.01 19.23
CA ARG A 494 0.65 -24.84 20.06
C ARG A 494 -0.61 -24.14 19.53
N ARG A 495 -1.73 -24.38 20.21
CA ARG A 495 -3.00 -23.70 19.98
C ARG A 495 -2.82 -22.19 20.24
N ARG A 496 -2.94 -21.35 19.21
CA ARG A 496 -3.12 -19.90 19.38
C ARG A 496 -4.38 -19.67 20.23
N ARG A 497 -4.22 -19.02 21.40
CA ARG A 497 -5.34 -18.46 22.18
C ARG A 497 -5.52 -17.01 21.75
N PRO A 498 -6.71 -16.55 21.34
CA PRO A 498 -6.98 -15.12 21.27
C PRO A 498 -7.05 -14.56 22.70
N LEU A 499 -6.33 -13.47 22.97
CA LEU A 499 -6.47 -12.69 24.20
C LEU A 499 -7.77 -11.88 24.14
N PRO A 500 -8.70 -12.02 25.11
CA PRO A 500 -9.95 -11.27 25.11
C PRO A 500 -9.78 -9.92 25.83
N TRP A 501 -9.69 -8.82 25.09
CA TRP A 501 -9.82 -7.49 25.67
C TRP A 501 -11.31 -7.15 25.86
N ALA A 502 -11.82 -7.32 27.08
CA ALA A 502 -13.20 -7.01 27.43
C ALA A 502 -13.26 -5.98 28.57
N SER A 503 -13.53 -4.73 28.18
CA SER A 503 -14.28 -3.70 28.91
C SER A 503 -14.18 -3.62 30.45
N CYS A 504 -13.64 -2.51 30.99
CA CYS A 504 -14.41 -1.69 31.96
C CYS A 504 -13.80 -0.30 32.24
N SER A 505 -14.53 0.79 31.97
CA SER A 505 -14.80 1.82 32.99
C SER A 505 -15.82 2.90 32.53
N ARG A 506 -17.03 2.77 33.08
CA ARG A 506 -17.90 3.85 33.63
C ARG A 506 -18.02 5.19 32.87
N ARG A 507 -19.17 5.36 32.21
CA ARG A 507 -19.78 6.68 31.95
C ARG A 507 -20.15 7.42 33.25
N PRO A 508 -20.08 8.76 33.26
CA PRO A 508 -21.04 9.62 33.96
C PRO A 508 -22.16 10.09 33.01
N THR A 509 -23.39 10.17 33.50
CA THR A 509 -24.57 10.59 32.70
C THR A 509 -24.77 12.11 32.70
N GLY A 510 -24.56 12.76 31.55
CA GLY A 510 -24.96 14.15 31.30
C GLY A 510 -26.12 14.23 30.30
N ARG A 511 -27.29 14.72 30.72
CA ARG A 511 -28.42 15.00 29.82
C ARG A 511 -28.23 16.36 29.15
N CYS A 512 -28.20 16.41 27.83
CA CYS A 512 -28.40 17.64 27.06
C CYS A 512 -29.73 17.57 26.30
N THR A 513 -30.65 18.46 26.64
CA THR A 513 -31.98 18.60 26.03
C THR A 513 -31.91 19.43 24.75
N ALA A 514 -32.45 18.91 23.66
CA ALA A 514 -32.62 19.66 22.42
C ALA A 514 -33.81 20.64 22.51
N PRO A 515 -33.67 21.92 22.11
CA PRO A 515 -34.80 22.83 21.98
C PRO A 515 -35.56 22.61 20.66
N SER A 516 -36.88 22.63 20.80
CA SER A 516 -37.92 22.66 19.77
C SER A 516 -37.64 23.55 18.55
N ALA A 517 -38.21 23.14 17.42
CA ALA A 517 -38.45 23.99 16.26
C ALA A 517 -39.26 25.25 16.61
N ALA A 518 -39.04 26.33 15.85
CA ALA A 518 -39.84 27.54 15.84
C ALA A 518 -40.28 27.85 14.38
N ALA A 519 -41.49 28.37 14.22
CA ALA A 519 -42.19 28.43 12.94
C ALA A 519 -41.79 29.64 12.06
N ALA A 520 -41.93 29.48 10.74
CA ALA A 520 -41.83 30.56 9.77
C ALA A 520 -43.09 31.46 9.77
N PRO A 521 -42.98 32.77 9.55
CA PRO A 521 -44.11 33.65 9.30
C PRO A 521 -44.57 33.56 7.83
N ARG A 522 -45.89 33.53 7.62
CA ARG A 522 -46.53 33.66 6.29
C ARG A 522 -46.69 35.13 5.90
N ALA A 523 -46.26 35.47 4.68
CA ALA A 523 -46.71 36.61 3.86
C ALA A 523 -46.16 36.41 2.43
N ALA A 524 -46.83 36.76 1.33
CA ALA A 524 -48.24 37.09 1.10
C ALA A 524 -48.58 36.72 -0.36
N GLU A 525 -49.86 36.54 -0.70
CA GLU A 525 -50.29 36.26 -2.08
C GLU A 525 -50.25 37.52 -2.94
N THR A 526 -49.59 37.48 -4.11
CA THR A 526 -49.87 38.40 -5.22
C THR A 526 -49.78 37.71 -6.58
N ALA A 527 -50.94 37.60 -7.22
CA ALA A 527 -51.18 37.68 -8.67
C ALA A 527 -50.23 36.96 -9.65
N ALA A 528 -50.70 35.78 -10.06
CA ALA A 528 -50.58 35.18 -11.39
C ALA A 528 -49.93 36.02 -12.52
N GLN A 529 -48.87 35.46 -13.11
CA GLN A 529 -48.63 35.55 -14.55
C GLN A 529 -48.42 34.12 -15.11
N ALA A 530 -49.18 33.78 -16.14
CA ALA A 530 -49.16 32.46 -16.75
C ALA A 530 -48.00 32.35 -17.76
N SER A 531 -47.12 31.36 -17.58
CA SER A 531 -46.13 30.96 -18.58
C SER A 531 -46.29 29.48 -18.92
N THR A 532 -47.21 29.20 -19.85
CA THR A 532 -47.22 28.07 -20.79
C THR A 532 -46.51 26.78 -20.35
N THR A 533 -47.21 25.98 -19.54
CA THR A 533 -46.88 24.55 -19.35
C THR A 533 -47.17 23.77 -20.64
N THR A 534 -46.17 23.63 -21.51
CA THR A 534 -46.27 22.73 -22.68
C THR A 534 -46.11 21.28 -22.25
N GLY A 535 -47.19 20.69 -21.73
CA GLY A 535 -47.27 19.24 -21.57
C GLY A 535 -47.34 18.55 -22.95
N MET A 536 -46.54 17.51 -23.17
CA MET A 536 -46.53 16.78 -24.45
C MET A 536 -46.78 15.28 -24.28
N ILE A 537 -48.05 14.93 -24.46
CA ILE A 537 -48.60 13.74 -25.13
C ILE A 537 -47.72 12.49 -25.20
N ILE A 538 -48.18 11.42 -24.54
CA ILE A 538 -47.73 10.03 -24.74
C ILE A 538 -48.04 9.59 -26.19
N GLY A 539 -47.02 9.16 -26.96
CA GLY A 539 -47.25 8.62 -28.30
C GLY A 539 -46.03 7.93 -28.91
N ARG A 540 -46.13 6.62 -29.18
CA ARG A 540 -45.15 5.86 -29.96
C ARG A 540 -45.02 6.41 -31.38
N ARG A 541 -43.98 7.21 -31.68
CA ARG A 541 -43.53 7.51 -33.06
C ARG A 541 -42.00 7.59 -33.13
N ARG A 542 -41.42 7.10 -34.23
CA ARG A 542 -39.98 7.16 -34.49
C ARG A 542 -39.48 8.60 -34.47
N CYS A 543 -38.44 8.86 -33.68
CA CYS A 543 -37.83 10.18 -33.56
C CYS A 543 -37.11 10.57 -34.85
N ARG A 544 -37.52 11.67 -35.49
CA ARG A 544 -36.66 12.45 -36.40
C ARG A 544 -36.14 13.64 -35.61
N LEU A 545 -34.82 13.75 -35.52
CA LEU A 545 -34.16 14.89 -34.88
C LEU A 545 -34.29 16.13 -35.78
N ASP A 546 -34.92 17.18 -35.24
CA ASP A 546 -34.93 18.51 -35.85
C ASP A 546 -33.74 19.32 -35.31
N THR A 547 -32.90 19.84 -36.21
CA THR A 547 -31.53 20.29 -35.90
C THR A 547 -31.39 21.82 -35.85
N GLN A 548 -32.16 22.49 -34.98
CA GLN A 548 -31.99 23.93 -34.73
C GLN A 548 -32.02 24.33 -33.24
N ARG A 549 -30.88 24.16 -32.56
CA ARG A 549 -30.26 25.08 -31.56
C ARG A 549 -29.18 24.35 -30.74
N PRO A 550 -27.98 24.93 -30.53
CA PRO A 550 -26.95 24.31 -29.70
C PRO A 550 -27.32 24.47 -28.22
N THR A 551 -27.58 23.35 -27.55
CA THR A 551 -27.65 23.26 -26.09
C THR A 551 -26.64 22.23 -25.61
N THR A 552 -25.78 22.60 -24.66
CA THR A 552 -24.81 21.69 -24.06
C THR A 552 -25.56 20.65 -23.22
N ARG A 553 -25.77 19.45 -23.76
CA ARG A 553 -26.51 18.38 -23.10
C ARG A 553 -25.55 17.39 -22.44
N ARG A 554 -25.58 17.30 -21.10
CA ARG A 554 -25.15 16.10 -20.38
C ARG A 554 -26.30 15.10 -20.40
N ILE A 555 -26.07 13.91 -20.95
CA ILE A 555 -26.98 12.77 -20.77
C ILE A 555 -26.62 12.11 -19.44
N VAL A 556 -27.59 11.96 -18.56
CA VAL A 556 -27.47 11.14 -17.35
C VAL A 556 -28.48 10.01 -17.48
N CYS A 557 -27.99 8.77 -17.44
CA CYS A 557 -28.84 7.58 -17.49
C CYS A 557 -29.29 7.21 -16.08
N TRP A 558 -30.45 6.55 -15.97
CA TRP A 558 -31.07 6.14 -14.71
C TRP A 558 -31.64 4.73 -14.86
N SER A 559 -31.55 3.91 -13.81
CA SER A 559 -32.23 2.60 -13.71
C SER A 559 -33.51 2.75 -12.90
N TRP A 560 -34.55 1.98 -13.25
CA TRP A 560 -35.93 2.09 -12.74
C TRP A 560 -36.41 0.81 -12.08
#